data_AF-A0A662DPZ2-F1
#
_entry.id   AF-A0A662DPZ2-F1
#
_cell.length_a   1.000
_cell.length_b   1.000
_cell.length_c   1.000
_cell.angle_alpha   90.00
_cell.angle_beta   90.00
_cell.angle_gamma   90.00
#
_symmetry.space_group_name_H-M   'P 1'
#
loop_
_entity.id
_entity.type
_entity.pdbx_description
1 polymer ?
#
loop_
_entity_poly.entity_id
_entity_poly.type
_entity_poly.pdbx_seq_one_letter_code
_entity_poly.pdbx_strand_id
1 'polypeptide(L)' 'VCTAAYDSVRAQGSEVLRPYAGTNPAEFFAVATEVFFNRPVALLEHEPDLYEELRSFYNQDPALRIDI' A
#
# COMPACT_ATOMS: atom_id res chain seq x y z
N VAL A 1 10.24 -3.52 7.15
CA VAL A 1 9.28 -2.54 6.61
C VAL A 1 8.20 -3.34 5.92
N CYS A 2 6.97 -3.26 6.43
CA CYS A 2 5.78 -3.99 6.00
C CYS A 2 5.74 -5.52 6.13
N THR A 3 6.42 -6.14 7.10
CA THR A 3 6.35 -7.61 7.27
C THR A 3 4.93 -8.07 7.64
N ALA A 4 4.27 -7.38 8.57
CA ALA A 4 2.91 -7.72 9.00
C ALA A 4 1.87 -7.49 7.89
N ALA A 5 1.97 -6.37 7.15
CA ALA A 5 1.08 -6.09 6.02
C ALA A 5 1.27 -7.11 4.89
N TYR A 6 2.52 -7.48 4.59
CA TYR A 6 2.83 -8.53 3.62
C TYR A 6 2.23 -9.89 4.02
N ASP A 7 2.38 -10.30 5.27
CA ASP A 7 1.84 -11.56 5.78
C ASP A 7 0.30 -11.59 5.71
N SER A 8 -0.36 -10.47 6.00
CA SER A 8 -1.81 -10.31 5.87
C SER A 8 -2.28 -10.47 4.43
N VAL A 9 -1.69 -9.71 3.50
CA VAL A 9 -2.05 -9.76 2.07
C VAL A 9 -1.79 -11.13 1.46
N ARG A 10 -0.72 -11.81 1.87
CA ARG A 10 -0.44 -13.17 1.44
C ARG A 10 -1.47 -14.18 1.97
N ALA A 11 -1.94 -14.01 3.20
CA ALA A 11 -2.87 -14.94 3.83
C ALA A 11 -4.33 -14.75 3.39
N GLN A 12 -4.76 -13.49 3.20
CA GLN A 12 -6.17 -13.11 3.04
C GLN A 12 -6.45 -12.38 1.72
N GLY A 13 -5.42 -11.97 0.98
CA GLY A 13 -5.55 -11.06 -0.14
C GLY A 13 -5.73 -9.61 0.33
N SER A 14 -5.93 -8.71 -0.63
CA SER A 14 -6.26 -7.31 -0.38
C SER A 14 -7.28 -6.86 -1.41
N GLU A 15 -8.17 -5.95 -1.01
CA GLU A 15 -9.16 -5.36 -1.92
C GLU A 15 -8.51 -4.32 -2.85
N VAL A 16 -7.44 -3.67 -2.38
CA VAL A 16 -6.76 -2.60 -3.10
C VAL A 16 -5.44 -3.04 -3.72
N LEU A 17 -4.75 -4.01 -3.12
CA LEU A 17 -3.55 -4.60 -3.72
C LEU A 17 -3.93 -5.77 -4.62
N ARG A 18 -3.37 -5.78 -5.83
CA ARG A 18 -3.59 -6.89 -6.77
C ARG A 18 -3.07 -8.21 -6.18
N PRO A 19 -3.67 -9.37 -6.51
CA PRO A 19 -3.24 -10.68 -5.99
C PRO A 19 -1.74 -10.97 -6.13
N TYR A 20 -1.12 -10.41 -7.18
CA TYR A 20 0.31 -10.52 -7.45
C TYR A 20 1.20 -9.97 -6.31
N ALA A 21 0.69 -9.04 -5.50
CA ALA A 21 1.38 -8.52 -4.33
C ALA A 21 1.73 -9.61 -3.29
N GLY A 22 0.96 -10.70 -3.22
CA GLY A 22 1.23 -11.81 -2.29
C GLY A 22 2.40 -12.71 -2.69
N THR A 23 2.95 -12.57 -3.90
CA THR A 23 3.93 -13.50 -4.49
C THR A 23 5.25 -13.53 -3.71
N ASN A 24 5.82 -12.37 -3.43
CA ASN A 24 7.04 -12.21 -2.66
C ASN A 24 7.12 -10.77 -2.09
N PRO A 25 8.02 -10.49 -1.13
CA PRO A 25 8.11 -9.15 -0.52
C PRO A 25 8.44 -8.01 -1.49
N ALA A 26 9.18 -8.29 -2.57
CA ALA A 26 9.53 -7.27 -3.56
C ALA A 26 8.30 -6.86 -4.39
N GLU A 27 7.48 -7.84 -4.79
CA GLU A 27 6.23 -7.59 -5.51
C GLU A 27 5.19 -6.91 -4.63
N PHE A 28 5.12 -7.30 -3.36
CA PHE A 28 4.31 -6.59 -2.38
C PHE A 28 4.66 -5.10 -2.33
N PHE A 29 5.94 -4.79 -2.16
CA PHE A 29 6.39 -3.41 -2.06
C PHE A 29 6.16 -2.63 -3.36
N ALA A 30 6.42 -3.25 -4.52
CA ALA A 30 6.19 -2.64 -5.82
C ALA A 30 4.70 -2.29 -6.04
N VAL A 31 3.79 -3.24 -5.77
CA VAL A 31 2.34 -3.03 -5.90
C VAL A 31 1.85 -2.02 -4.87
N ALA A 32 2.29 -2.10 -3.61
CA ALA A 32 1.90 -1.16 -2.58
C ALA A 32 2.34 0.27 -2.90
N THR A 33 3.55 0.44 -3.43
CA THR A 33 4.06 1.73 -3.92
C THR A 33 3.21 2.27 -5.07
N GLU A 34 2.85 1.42 -6.04
CA GLU A 34 2.01 1.83 -7.17
C GLU A 34 0.63 2.32 -6.69
N VAL A 35 -0.01 1.57 -5.79
CA VAL A 35 -1.32 1.94 -5.26
C VAL A 35 -1.23 3.18 -4.38
N PHE A 36 -0.15 3.36 -3.61
CA PHE A 36 0.08 4.55 -2.80
C PHE A 36 0.11 5.84 -3.63
N PHE A 37 0.74 5.84 -4.79
CA PHE A 37 0.78 7.04 -5.64
C PHE A 37 -0.44 7.20 -6.55
N ASN A 38 -1.02 6.09 -7.05
CA ASN A 38 -2.10 6.17 -8.04
C ASN A 38 -3.51 6.14 -7.43
N ARG A 39 -3.68 5.51 -6.27
CA ARG A 39 -4.96 5.35 -5.58
C ARG A 39 -4.81 5.54 -4.05
N PRO A 40 -4.21 6.66 -3.60
CA PRO A 40 -3.85 6.86 -2.19
C PRO A 40 -5.05 6.78 -1.23
N VAL A 41 -6.20 7.35 -1.61
CA VAL A 41 -7.40 7.36 -0.77
C VAL A 41 -7.92 5.94 -0.54
N ALA A 42 -7.98 5.11 -1.59
CA ALA A 42 -8.38 3.72 -1.44
C ALA A 42 -7.40 2.92 -0.56
N LEU A 43 -6.09 3.19 -0.70
CA LEU A 43 -5.10 2.54 0.16
C LEU A 43 -5.27 2.94 1.63
N LEU A 44 -5.52 4.22 1.91
CA LEU A 44 -5.80 4.72 3.25
C LEU A 44 -7.09 4.12 3.85
N GLU A 45 -8.15 3.97 3.05
CA GLU A 45 -9.43 3.44 3.51
C GLU A 45 -9.39 1.94 3.82
N HIS A 46 -8.73 1.14 2.97
CA HIS A 46 -8.74 -0.31 3.09
C HIS A 46 -7.52 -0.88 3.84
N GLU A 47 -6.38 -0.19 3.81
CA GLU A 47 -5.11 -0.65 4.39
C GLU A 47 -4.38 0.51 5.12
N PRO A 48 -5.00 1.15 6.14
CA PRO A 48 -4.49 2.37 6.77
C PRO A 48 -3.09 2.22 7.37
N ASP A 49 -2.80 1.08 8.00
CA ASP A 49 -1.47 0.82 8.57
C ASP A 49 -0.39 0.77 7.48
N LEU A 50 -0.69 0.15 6.34
CA LEU A 50 0.22 0.12 5.20
C LEU A 50 0.39 1.51 4.58
N TYR A 51 -0.68 2.30 4.51
CA TYR A 51 -0.61 3.69 4.06
C TYR A 51 0.33 4.52 4.92
N GLU A 52 0.22 4.44 6.24
CA GLU A 52 1.07 5.20 7.17
C GLU A 52 2.55 4.78 7.10
N GLU A 53 2.82 3.48 6.94
CA GLU A 53 4.20 2.99 6.71
C GLU A 53 4.80 3.58 5.42
N LEU A 54 4.03 3.61 4.33
CA LEU A 54 4.50 4.15 3.05
C LEU A 54 4.59 5.67 3.06
N ARG A 55 3.67 6.36 3.75
CA ARG A 55 3.72 7.80 4.02
C ARG A 55 5.00 8.15 4.76
N SER A 56 5.34 7.42 5.83
CA SER A 56 6.56 7.62 6.59
C SER A 56 7.81 7.30 5.75
N PHE A 57 7.78 6.24 4.94
CA PHE A 57 8.89 5.84 4.09
C PHE A 57 9.19 6.86 2.99
N TYR A 58 8.18 7.33 2.26
CA TYR A 58 8.32 8.29 1.17
C TYR A 58 8.30 9.75 1.63
N ASN A 59 7.95 10.01 2.88
CA ASN A 59 7.71 11.34 3.44
C ASN A 59 6.79 12.20 2.56
N GLN A 60 5.70 11.59 2.07
CA GLN A 60 4.70 12.19 1.20
C GLN A 60 3.31 11.77 1.66
N ASP A 61 2.31 12.62 1.43
CA ASP A 61 0.91 12.30 1.70
C ASP A 61 0.08 12.52 0.42
N PRO A 62 0.06 11.55 -0.51
CA PRO A 62 -0.65 11.70 -1.78
C PRO A 62 -2.18 11.74 -1.60
N ALA A 63 -2.74 11.24 -0.50
CA ALA A 63 -4.17 11.37 -0.20
C ALA A 63 -4.59 12.82 0.10
N LEU A 64 -3.66 13.67 0.57
CA LEU A 64 -3.89 15.10 0.80
C LEU A 64 -3.52 15.98 -0.41
N ARG A 65 -3.04 15.40 -1.52
CA ARG A 65 -2.64 16.18 -2.68
C ARG A 65 -3.89 16.68 -3.41
N ILE A 66 -4.16 17.99 -3.28
CA ILE A 66 -5.19 18.67 -4.07
C ILE A 66 -4.65 18.87 -5.48
N ASP A 67 -5.36 18.35 -6.48
CA ASP A 67 -5.13 18.70 -7.88
C ASP A 67 -5.56 20.17 -8.07
N ILE A 68 -4.58 21.07 -8.20
CA ILE A 68 -4.77 22.50 -8.51
C ILE A 68 -4.72 22.70 -10.02
#